data_AF-A0A829GEV1-F1
#
_entry.id   AF-A0A829GEV1-F1
#
_cell.length_a   1.000
_cell.length_b   1.000
_cell.length_c   1.000
_cell.angle_alpha   90.00
_cell.angle_beta   90.00
_cell.angle_gamma   90.00
#
_symmetry.space_group_name_H-M   'P 1'
#
loop_
_entity.id
_entity.type
_entity.pdbx_description
1 polymer ?
#
loop_
_entity_poly.entity_id
_entity_poly.type
_entity_poly.pdbx_seq_one_letter_code
_entity_poly.pdbx_strand_id
1 'polypeptide(L)'
;MPKWLQRLLTILLTWWLLALFVQPFSVINPIAHPRELAGYVVIISLISYLAALWPRAWPIWLTTAFLSMIVGLWAILPLKQHFGITWFNTYVQTFNTATRRFLQVGGVDVPATLSMTLIVALVAFLLLITVVLQLYPGAVAIVLSYLLAVHVFNGSDLTTQFFQLAVVTGLLAVLHLYHTRWRAFLIGSLSIVGLTLGLMWLSTSTPLNDWLANISVPARERLNQRGFYASLEAYANGSGRTGFTENSRVLGGPVYDDPTPVFTATSREAHYYRVEVDSFYTGTGWRPSAFQTQAAPLDGAIMRDPSARVDYGQATSVKLVFNGGKTFLPLPYGQLTFTGGKPDPTTDFLLNSATQRITASDDQRFERLDIQVQQKQFTDTQLETATSSTQLISSNYLRLPSSLPQRVRTLAKRITADAKTPYEKVIAIQTYLRSDPRFTYSKTDAQQTPANRDYVDYFLFDSPIGYCDNFSSAMVVLCRSIN
;
A
#
# COMPACT_ATOMS: atom_id res chain seq x y z
N MET A 1 45.48 -8.59 26.78
CA MET A 1 45.36 -7.41 25.88
C MET A 1 45.12 -6.16 26.73
N PRO A 2 45.76 -5.01 26.45
CA PRO A 2 45.49 -3.76 27.17
C PRO A 2 44.01 -3.35 27.08
N LYS A 3 43.43 -2.84 28.18
CA LYS A 3 42.00 -2.46 28.23
C LYS A 3 41.63 -1.37 27.21
N TRP A 4 42.55 -0.45 26.91
CA TRP A 4 42.33 0.60 25.91
C TRP A 4 42.23 0.00 24.50
N LEU A 5 43.10 -0.96 24.16
CA LEU A 5 43.11 -1.64 22.87
C LEU A 5 41.86 -2.51 22.69
N GLN A 6 41.43 -3.20 23.76
CA GLN A 6 40.19 -3.97 23.76
C GLN A 6 38.97 -3.10 23.42
N ARG A 7 38.88 -1.91 24.02
CA ARG A 7 37.78 -0.96 23.79
C ARG A 7 37.81 -0.37 22.38
N LEU A 8 39.00 -0.03 21.89
CA LEU A 8 39.19 0.45 20.52
C LEU A 8 38.69 -0.61 19.52
N LEU A 9 39.11 -1.87 19.68
CA LEU A 9 38.67 -2.98 18.83
C LEU A 9 37.16 -3.24 18.96
N THR A 10 36.58 -3.08 20.15
CA THR A 10 35.13 -3.19 20.37
C THR A 10 34.35 -2.12 19.60
N ILE A 11 34.86 -0.89 19.54
CA ILE A 11 34.27 0.19 18.74
C ILE A 11 34.33 -0.15 17.25
N LEU A 12 35.48 -0.60 16.74
CA LEU A 12 35.64 -0.99 15.33
C LEU A 12 34.71 -2.13 14.95
N LEU A 13 34.58 -3.15 15.80
CA LEU A 13 33.62 -4.25 15.58
C LEU A 13 32.17 -3.77 15.69
N THR A 14 31.88 -2.79 16.55
CA THR A 14 30.54 -2.17 16.61
C THR A 14 30.24 -1.35 15.35
N TRP A 15 31.23 -0.70 14.74
CA TRP A 15 31.04 -0.03 13.45
C TRP A 15 30.69 -1.01 12.35
N TRP A 16 31.32 -2.20 12.33
CA TRP A 16 30.94 -3.24 11.40
C TRP A 16 29.51 -3.74 11.68
N LEU A 17 29.15 -3.96 12.95
CA LEU A 17 27.79 -4.31 13.35
C LEU A 17 26.76 -3.24 12.91
N LEU A 18 27.11 -1.97 13.03
CA LEU A 18 26.29 -0.84 12.56
C LEU A 18 26.15 -0.84 11.04
N ALA A 19 27.23 -1.10 10.30
CA ALA A 19 27.19 -1.17 8.84
C ALA A 19 26.19 -2.24 8.35
N LEU A 20 26.11 -3.39 9.05
CA LEU A 20 25.12 -4.43 8.75
C LEU A 20 23.67 -3.95 8.91
N PHE A 21 23.42 -3.00 9.81
CA PHE A 21 22.11 -2.37 9.96
C PHE A 21 21.89 -1.25 8.93
N VAL A 22 22.84 -0.32 8.82
CA VAL A 22 22.70 0.92 8.02
C VAL A 22 22.60 0.62 6.52
N GLN A 23 23.30 -0.41 6.03
CA GLN A 23 23.30 -0.72 4.60
C GLN A 23 21.90 -1.14 4.10
N PRO A 24 21.23 -2.18 4.62
CA PRO A 24 19.84 -2.49 4.24
C PRO A 24 18.87 -1.34 4.54
N PHE A 25 19.08 -0.63 5.66
CA PHE A 25 18.24 0.50 6.03
C PHE A 25 18.26 1.61 4.97
N SER A 26 19.45 1.94 4.44
CA SER A 26 19.62 3.02 3.46
C SER A 26 18.99 2.74 2.10
N VAL A 27 18.79 1.47 1.74
CA VAL A 27 18.08 1.05 0.53
C VAL A 27 16.59 1.34 0.64
N ILE A 28 16.02 1.10 1.83
CA ILE A 28 14.59 1.28 2.11
C ILE A 28 14.29 2.75 2.47
N ASN A 29 15.20 3.41 3.19
CA ASN A 29 15.05 4.76 3.71
C ASN A 29 16.25 5.62 3.25
N PRO A 30 16.13 6.36 2.13
CA PRO A 30 17.20 7.18 1.62
C PRO A 30 17.68 8.19 2.67
N ILE A 31 18.97 8.15 3.01
CA ILE A 31 19.57 9.05 3.99
C ILE A 31 19.91 10.36 3.27
N ALA A 32 19.29 11.46 3.68
CA ALA A 32 19.46 12.76 3.05
C ALA A 32 20.92 13.25 3.09
N HIS A 33 21.59 13.00 4.23
CA HIS A 33 22.90 13.55 4.59
C HIS A 33 23.79 12.44 5.17
N PRO A 34 24.33 11.54 4.32
CA PRO A 34 25.05 10.35 4.77
C PRO A 34 26.43 10.66 5.36
N ARG A 35 27.08 11.77 4.96
CA ARG A 35 28.38 12.19 5.49
C ARG A 35 28.25 12.68 6.93
N GLU A 36 27.14 13.35 7.19
CA GLU A 36 26.74 13.90 8.48
C GLU A 36 26.41 12.78 9.46
N LEU A 37 25.75 11.71 8.99
CA LEU A 37 25.57 10.48 9.77
C LEU A 37 26.92 9.83 10.12
N ALA A 38 27.85 9.73 9.17
CA ALA A 38 29.19 9.20 9.45
C ALA A 38 29.93 10.05 10.49
N GLY A 39 29.87 11.38 10.35
CA GLY A 39 30.41 12.32 11.34
C GLY A 39 29.80 12.13 12.73
N TYR A 40 28.48 11.97 12.82
CA TYR A 40 27.79 11.65 14.07
C TYR A 40 28.31 10.34 14.68
N VAL A 41 28.41 9.25 13.90
CA VAL A 41 28.94 7.95 14.35
C VAL A 41 30.33 8.10 14.98
N VAL A 42 31.23 8.89 14.37
CA VAL A 42 32.57 9.16 14.92
C VAL A 42 32.49 9.87 16.27
N ILE A 43 31.68 10.93 16.36
CA ILE A 43 31.53 11.73 17.58
C ILE A 43 30.97 10.88 18.73
N ILE A 44 29.86 10.16 18.51
CA ILE A 44 29.26 9.34 19.56
C ILE A 44 30.15 8.14 19.96
N SER A 45 30.98 7.65 19.04
CA SER A 45 31.99 6.63 19.34
C SER A 45 33.09 7.16 20.27
N LEU A 46 33.56 8.39 20.04
CA LEU A 46 34.52 9.04 20.93
C LEU A 46 33.92 9.26 22.32
N ILE A 47 32.68 9.75 22.39
CA ILE A 47 31.94 9.92 23.65
C ILE A 47 31.83 8.59 24.39
N SER A 48 31.44 7.51 23.69
CA SER A 48 31.30 6.17 24.28
C SER A 48 32.63 5.59 24.75
N TYR A 49 33.72 5.85 24.02
CA TYR A 49 35.08 5.46 24.42
C TYR A 49 35.50 6.13 25.74
N LEU A 50 35.30 7.46 25.83
CA LEU A 50 35.62 8.23 27.04
C LEU A 50 34.71 7.85 28.22
N ALA A 51 33.43 7.58 27.94
CA ALA A 51 32.47 7.08 28.93
C ALA A 51 32.93 5.76 29.56
N ALA A 52 33.47 4.86 28.74
CA ALA A 52 34.03 3.61 29.24
C ALA A 52 35.27 3.83 30.12
N LEU A 53 36.08 4.87 29.88
CA LEU A 53 37.26 5.21 30.70
C LEU A 53 36.88 5.79 32.07
N TRP A 54 35.80 6.57 32.14
CA TRP A 54 35.33 7.19 33.39
C TRP A 54 33.85 6.88 33.70
N PRO A 55 33.53 5.65 34.11
CA PRO A 55 32.15 5.21 34.32
C PRO A 55 31.44 5.94 35.47
N ARG A 56 32.18 6.49 36.44
CA ARG A 56 31.60 7.28 37.55
C ARG A 56 30.97 8.59 37.09
N ALA A 57 31.39 9.13 35.94
CA ALA A 57 30.85 10.35 35.37
C ALA A 57 29.64 10.09 34.44
N TRP A 58 28.88 9.01 34.67
CA TRP A 58 27.76 8.62 33.82
C TRP A 58 26.73 9.73 33.53
N PRO A 59 26.40 10.68 34.45
CA PRO A 59 25.45 11.75 34.11
C PRO A 59 26.01 12.70 33.04
N ILE A 60 27.32 12.96 33.07
CA ILE A 60 28.01 13.80 32.09
C ILE A 60 28.02 13.08 30.73
N TRP A 61 28.26 11.77 30.72
CA TRP A 61 28.26 10.99 29.48
C TRP A 61 26.88 10.85 28.86
N LEU A 62 25.82 10.70 29.67
CA LEU A 62 24.46 10.68 29.15
C LEU A 62 24.03 12.03 28.58
N THR A 63 24.36 13.13 29.27
CA THR A 63 24.03 14.47 28.79
C THR A 63 24.78 14.83 27.51
N THR A 64 26.09 14.54 27.44
CA THR A 64 26.88 14.75 26.23
C THR A 64 26.43 13.85 25.07
N ALA A 65 26.09 12.58 25.33
CA ALA A 65 25.51 11.69 24.32
C ALA A 65 24.16 12.23 23.79
N PHE A 66 23.27 12.67 24.69
CA PHE A 66 21.99 13.26 24.31
C PHE A 66 22.16 14.53 23.46
N LEU A 67 23.04 15.45 23.88
CA LEU A 67 23.33 16.65 23.09
C LEU A 67 23.91 16.30 21.72
N SER A 68 24.81 15.32 21.64
CA SER A 68 25.35 14.86 20.35
C SER A 68 24.27 14.26 19.44
N MET A 69 23.28 13.58 20.01
CA MET A 69 22.13 13.05 19.29
C MET A 69 21.30 14.20 18.68
N ILE A 70 21.01 15.24 19.46
CA ILE A 70 20.27 16.42 18.99
C ILE A 70 21.03 17.15 17.86
N VAL A 71 22.35 17.33 18.00
CA VAL A 71 23.18 17.92 16.94
C VAL A 71 23.23 17.03 15.69
N GLY A 72 23.32 15.71 15.87
CA GLY A 72 23.26 14.73 14.78
C GLY A 72 21.93 14.82 14.01
N LEU A 73 20.80 14.88 14.73
CA LEU A 73 19.48 15.07 14.11
C LEU A 73 19.39 16.37 13.32
N TRP A 74 19.95 17.46 13.84
CA TRP A 74 20.01 18.73 13.11
C TRP A 74 20.81 18.64 11.81
N ALA A 75 21.96 17.97 11.84
CA ALA A 75 22.80 17.82 10.66
C ALA A 75 22.21 16.85 9.61
N ILE A 76 21.46 15.83 10.04
CA ILE A 76 20.95 14.77 9.16
C ILE A 76 19.57 15.10 8.59
N LEU A 77 18.71 15.78 9.36
CA LEU A 77 17.36 16.10 8.92
C LEU A 77 17.35 17.35 8.03
N PRO A 78 16.70 17.31 6.85
CA PRO A 78 16.65 18.43 5.91
C PRO A 78 15.62 19.50 6.33
N LEU A 79 15.63 19.91 7.60
CA LEU A 79 14.84 21.04 8.10
C LEU A 79 15.63 22.31 7.76
N LYS A 80 15.12 23.14 6.85
CA LYS A 80 15.77 24.37 6.31
C LYS A 80 15.96 25.50 7.35
N GLN A 81 16.35 25.19 8.58
CA GLN A 81 16.48 26.12 9.71
C GLN A 81 17.84 25.97 10.37
N HIS A 82 18.37 27.08 10.91
CA HIS A 82 19.60 27.06 11.70
C HIS A 82 19.40 26.33 13.04
N PHE A 83 20.48 25.77 13.60
CA PHE A 83 20.45 25.10 14.89
C PHE A 83 19.98 26.05 16.00
N GLY A 84 19.01 25.63 16.79
CA GLY A 84 18.48 26.43 17.88
C GLY A 84 17.11 25.95 18.37
N ILE A 85 16.50 26.72 19.27
CA ILE A 85 15.19 26.40 19.88
C ILE A 85 14.08 26.33 18.82
N THR A 86 14.13 27.19 17.81
CA THR A 86 13.19 27.21 16.69
C THR A 86 13.25 25.92 15.86
N TRP A 87 14.45 25.47 15.51
CA TRP A 87 14.65 24.18 14.84
C TRP A 87 14.17 23.03 15.72
N PHE A 88 14.49 23.04 17.02
CA PHE A 88 14.07 21.97 17.94
C PHE A 88 12.55 21.86 18.04
N ASN A 89 11.86 22.99 18.18
CA ASN A 89 10.40 23.02 18.20
C ASN A 89 9.80 22.51 16.88
N THR A 90 10.38 22.91 15.75
CA THR A 90 9.99 22.42 14.43
C THR A 90 10.18 20.91 14.33
N TYR A 91 11.35 20.40 14.72
CA TYR A 91 11.64 18.97 14.77
C TYR A 91 10.61 18.21 15.61
N VAL A 92 10.32 18.66 16.84
CA VAL A 92 9.35 18.01 17.73
C VAL A 92 7.95 17.98 17.10
N GLN A 93 7.51 19.07 16.46
CA GLN A 93 6.23 19.11 15.76
C GLN A 93 6.19 18.17 14.57
N THR A 94 7.23 18.17 13.72
CA THR A 94 7.32 17.28 12.56
C THR A 94 7.40 15.82 12.99
N PHE A 95 8.19 15.51 14.02
CA PHE A 95 8.28 14.17 14.61
C PHE A 95 6.92 13.72 15.14
N ASN A 96 6.24 14.52 15.95
CA ASN A 96 4.92 14.18 16.48
C ASN A 96 3.87 13.98 15.38
N THR A 97 3.88 14.83 14.37
CA THR A 97 2.98 14.71 13.21
C THR A 97 3.28 13.45 12.42
N ALA A 98 4.55 13.17 12.16
CA ALA A 98 5.00 11.97 11.48
C ALA A 98 4.64 10.70 12.27
N THR A 99 4.83 10.67 13.58
CA THR A 99 4.42 9.56 14.47
C THR A 99 2.93 9.33 14.43
N ARG A 100 2.12 10.39 14.55
CA ARG A 100 0.65 10.26 14.48
C ARG A 100 0.21 9.74 13.12
N ARG A 101 0.76 10.28 12.03
CA ARG A 101 0.45 9.82 10.67
C ARG A 101 0.86 8.35 10.49
N PHE A 102 2.05 7.97 10.94
CA PHE A 102 2.55 6.59 10.86
C PHE A 102 1.64 5.62 11.62
N LEU A 103 1.24 5.97 12.85
CA LEU A 103 0.33 5.16 13.67
C LEU A 103 -1.10 5.09 13.12
N GLN A 104 -1.56 6.11 12.41
CA GLN A 104 -2.91 6.17 11.82
C GLN A 104 -3.01 5.48 10.46
N VAL A 105 -1.96 5.57 9.64
CA VAL A 105 -1.93 5.07 8.25
C VAL A 105 -1.33 3.66 8.15
N GLY A 106 -0.86 3.09 9.27
CA GLY A 106 -0.41 1.69 9.31
C GLY A 106 0.98 1.44 8.72
N GLY A 107 1.80 2.49 8.57
CA GLY A 107 3.23 2.34 8.25
C GLY A 107 3.59 1.91 6.81
N VAL A 108 2.72 2.18 5.84
CA VAL A 108 3.01 1.90 4.41
C VAL A 108 4.25 2.64 3.90
N ASP A 109 4.49 3.86 4.40
CA ASP A 109 5.76 4.58 4.26
C ASP A 109 6.22 5.07 5.64
N VAL A 110 7.48 4.84 5.98
CA VAL A 110 8.07 5.42 7.20
C VAL A 110 8.52 6.85 6.89
N PRO A 111 7.93 7.89 7.53
CA PRO A 111 8.37 9.26 7.33
C PRO A 111 9.88 9.42 7.58
N ALA A 112 10.57 10.15 6.69
CA ALA A 112 12.01 10.37 6.79
C ALA A 112 12.44 10.90 8.17
N THR A 113 11.62 11.75 8.80
CA THR A 113 11.91 12.24 10.15
C THR A 113 11.92 11.15 11.21
N LEU A 114 11.07 10.13 11.09
CA LEU A 114 11.02 9.00 12.00
C LEU A 114 12.15 8.03 11.76
N SER A 115 12.37 7.64 10.51
CA SER A 115 13.44 6.70 10.15
C SER A 115 14.81 7.28 10.51
N MET A 116 15.07 8.56 10.20
CA MET A 116 16.33 9.22 10.57
C MET A 116 16.46 9.43 12.09
N THR A 117 15.38 9.67 12.82
CA THR A 117 15.43 9.71 14.28
C THR A 117 15.78 8.34 14.85
N LEU A 118 15.18 7.28 14.30
CA LEU A 118 15.39 5.91 14.74
C LEU A 118 16.84 5.46 14.52
N ILE A 119 17.42 5.72 13.34
CA ILE A 119 18.80 5.31 13.06
C ILE A 119 19.80 6.05 13.96
N VAL A 120 19.61 7.35 14.19
CA VAL A 120 20.48 8.15 15.07
C VAL A 120 20.41 7.66 16.53
N ALA A 121 19.22 7.36 17.02
CA ALA A 121 19.01 6.78 18.35
C ALA A 121 19.60 5.36 18.45
N LEU A 122 19.40 4.53 17.42
CA LEU A 122 19.91 3.17 17.39
C LEU A 122 21.44 3.12 17.38
N VAL A 123 22.11 3.99 16.61
CA VAL A 123 23.57 4.09 16.62
C VAL A 123 24.10 4.36 18.03
N ALA A 124 23.52 5.36 18.73
CA ALA A 124 23.91 5.67 20.10
C ALA A 124 23.62 4.51 21.05
N PHE A 125 22.46 3.87 20.90
CA PHE A 125 22.06 2.75 21.74
C PHE A 125 22.96 1.53 21.57
N LEU A 126 23.30 1.15 20.32
CA LEU A 126 24.19 0.04 20.03
C LEU A 126 25.59 0.29 20.59
N LEU A 127 26.14 1.50 20.47
CA LEU A 127 27.42 1.86 21.07
C LEU A 127 27.38 1.87 22.60
N LEU A 128 26.27 2.34 23.20
CA LEU A 128 26.08 2.29 24.65
C LEU A 128 26.12 0.84 25.15
N ILE A 129 25.35 -0.05 24.53
CA ILE A 129 25.26 -1.43 24.99
C ILE A 129 26.55 -2.22 24.71
N THR A 130 27.25 -2.00 23.59
CA THR A 130 28.49 -2.75 23.28
C THR A 130 29.72 -2.20 23.99
N VAL A 131 29.91 -0.87 24.04
CA VAL A 131 31.15 -0.24 24.52
C VAL A 131 31.10 0.07 26.01
N VAL A 132 29.98 0.63 26.48
CA VAL A 132 29.84 1.11 27.86
C VAL A 132 29.32 -0.01 28.76
N LEU A 133 28.21 -0.65 28.38
CA LEU A 133 27.57 -1.71 29.18
C LEU A 133 28.15 -3.11 28.91
N GLN A 134 28.90 -3.29 27.82
CA GLN A 134 29.53 -4.57 27.43
C GLN A 134 28.52 -5.73 27.26
N LEU A 135 27.28 -5.40 26.89
CA LEU A 135 26.16 -6.31 26.58
C LEU A 135 26.10 -6.62 25.07
N TYR A 136 27.21 -7.06 24.49
CA TYR A 136 27.30 -7.36 23.06
C TYR A 136 26.36 -8.49 22.57
N PRO A 137 25.95 -9.52 23.35
CA PRO A 137 24.94 -10.48 22.86
C PRO A 137 23.60 -9.80 22.60
N GLY A 138 23.24 -8.80 23.41
CA GLY A 138 22.05 -7.98 23.20
C GLY A 138 22.13 -7.16 21.91
N ALA A 139 23.31 -6.59 21.61
CA ALA A 139 23.54 -5.86 20.36
C ALA A 139 23.42 -6.75 19.13
N VAL A 140 24.03 -7.94 19.18
CA VAL A 140 23.93 -8.94 18.11
C VAL A 140 22.48 -9.41 17.94
N ALA A 141 21.76 -9.64 19.04
CA ALA A 141 20.35 -10.01 18.99
C ALA A 141 19.49 -8.92 18.32
N ILE A 142 19.70 -7.65 18.65
CA ILE A 142 18.98 -6.53 18.03
C ILE A 142 19.23 -6.48 16.51
N VAL A 143 20.49 -6.57 16.09
CA VAL A 143 20.85 -6.54 14.66
C VAL A 143 20.35 -7.78 13.93
N LEU A 144 20.44 -8.95 14.56
CA LEU A 144 19.86 -10.19 14.03
C LEU A 144 18.33 -10.08 13.86
N SER A 145 17.61 -9.61 14.88
CA SER A 145 16.16 -9.43 14.82
C SER A 145 15.76 -8.46 13.71
N TYR A 146 16.53 -7.39 13.53
CA TYR A 146 16.34 -6.46 12.42
C TYR A 146 16.56 -7.14 11.06
N LEU A 147 17.70 -7.80 10.85
CA LEU A 147 18.00 -8.47 9.57
C LEU A 147 16.99 -9.56 9.26
N LEU A 148 16.52 -10.30 10.27
CA LEU A 148 15.47 -11.29 10.12
C LEU A 148 14.14 -10.64 9.70
N ALA A 149 13.75 -9.53 10.34
CA ALA A 149 12.56 -8.79 9.95
C ALA A 149 12.64 -8.29 8.51
N VAL A 150 13.77 -7.71 8.10
CA VAL A 150 13.96 -7.27 6.71
C VAL A 150 13.92 -8.44 5.73
N HIS A 151 14.59 -9.56 6.05
CA HIS A 151 14.57 -10.75 5.20
C HIS A 151 13.15 -11.31 5.02
N VAL A 152 12.40 -11.45 6.12
CA VAL A 152 11.04 -12.03 6.12
C VAL A 152 10.02 -11.11 5.46
N PHE A 153 10.03 -9.82 5.80
CA PHE A 153 8.98 -8.90 5.36
C PHE A 153 9.30 -8.19 4.04
N ASN A 154 10.58 -8.02 3.69
CA ASN A 154 11.00 -7.33 2.47
C ASN A 154 11.52 -8.30 1.39
N GLY A 155 11.58 -9.61 1.67
CA GLY A 155 12.02 -10.64 0.72
C GLY A 155 13.46 -10.45 0.20
N SER A 156 14.27 -9.64 0.88
CA SER A 156 15.63 -9.31 0.44
C SER A 156 16.59 -10.46 0.73
N ASP A 157 17.43 -10.83 -0.24
CA ASP A 157 18.54 -11.75 0.02
C ASP A 157 19.59 -11.04 0.90
N LEU A 158 19.68 -11.50 2.15
CA LEU A 158 20.59 -10.96 3.17
C LEU A 158 21.68 -11.98 3.55
N THR A 159 21.95 -12.96 2.69
CA THR A 159 22.91 -14.04 2.92
C THR A 159 24.29 -13.51 3.32
N THR A 160 24.78 -12.47 2.63
CA THR A 160 26.08 -11.83 2.96
C THR A 160 26.06 -11.17 4.33
N GLN A 161 24.96 -10.52 4.71
CA GLN A 161 24.81 -9.82 5.98
C GLN A 161 24.75 -10.80 7.15
N PHE A 162 24.07 -11.95 6.99
CA PHE A 162 24.06 -13.01 8.01
C PHE A 162 25.45 -13.63 8.20
N PHE A 163 26.19 -13.86 7.12
CA PHE A 163 27.58 -14.32 7.21
C PHE A 163 28.47 -13.32 7.96
N GLN A 164 28.41 -12.04 7.58
CA GLN A 164 29.19 -10.99 8.25
C GLN A 164 28.79 -10.85 9.73
N LEU A 165 27.51 -10.97 10.07
CA LEU A 165 27.04 -10.96 11.45
C LEU A 165 27.64 -12.12 12.26
N ALA A 166 27.70 -13.33 11.69
CA ALA A 166 28.32 -14.48 12.33
C ALA A 166 29.81 -14.23 12.62
N VAL A 167 30.54 -13.66 11.65
CA VAL A 167 31.97 -13.31 11.79
C VAL A 167 32.17 -12.26 12.88
N VAL A 168 31.42 -11.15 12.84
CA VAL A 168 31.50 -10.07 13.85
C VAL A 168 31.19 -10.61 15.25
N THR A 169 30.18 -11.47 15.37
CA THR A 169 29.82 -12.12 16.64
C THR A 169 30.96 -12.98 17.16
N GLY A 170 31.59 -13.79 16.29
CA GLY A 170 32.75 -14.59 16.65
C GLY A 170 33.93 -13.75 17.14
N LEU A 171 34.24 -12.65 16.44
CA LEU A 171 35.32 -11.73 16.82
C LEU A 171 35.04 -11.01 18.15
N LEU A 172 33.80 -10.52 18.35
CA LEU A 172 33.38 -9.93 19.62
C LEU A 172 33.47 -10.95 20.77
N ALA A 173 33.17 -12.22 20.49
CA ALA A 173 33.27 -13.29 21.46
C ALA A 173 34.72 -13.61 21.84
N VAL A 174 35.61 -13.79 20.87
CA VAL A 174 37.05 -13.98 21.14
C VAL A 174 37.59 -12.84 21.99
N LEU A 175 37.17 -11.60 21.70
CA LEU A 175 37.62 -10.41 22.41
C LEU A 175 37.15 -10.34 23.89
N HIS A 176 36.03 -11.00 24.24
CA HIS A 176 35.42 -10.95 25.58
C HIS A 176 35.53 -12.26 26.39
N LEU A 177 35.89 -13.38 25.75
CA LEU A 177 36.12 -14.68 26.40
C LEU A 177 37.25 -14.67 27.44
N TYR A 178 38.10 -13.64 27.44
CA TYR A 178 39.27 -13.55 28.30
C TYR A 178 38.98 -13.23 29.79
N HIS A 179 37.81 -12.69 30.13
CA HIS A 179 37.54 -12.16 31.48
C HIS A 179 36.25 -12.64 32.16
N THR A 180 35.42 -13.47 31.51
CA THR A 180 34.07 -13.84 31.99
C THR A 180 33.92 -15.37 32.09
N ARG A 181 32.78 -15.89 32.59
CA ARG A 181 32.42 -17.34 32.61
C ARG A 181 32.47 -17.93 31.19
N TRP A 182 33.68 -18.27 30.74
CA TRP A 182 34.01 -18.47 29.34
C TRP A 182 33.16 -19.56 28.69
N ARG A 183 32.76 -20.59 29.44
CA ARG A 183 31.92 -21.69 28.94
C ARG A 183 30.52 -21.25 28.54
N ALA A 184 29.79 -20.57 29.42
CA ALA A 184 28.45 -20.05 29.11
C ALA A 184 28.52 -19.07 27.95
N PHE A 185 29.63 -18.33 27.88
CA PHE A 185 29.82 -17.34 26.86
C PHE A 185 30.18 -17.91 25.47
N LEU A 186 31.04 -18.94 25.44
CA LEU A 186 31.35 -19.71 24.23
C LEU A 186 30.10 -20.41 23.69
N ILE A 187 29.32 -21.04 24.58
CA ILE A 187 28.06 -21.71 24.20
C ILE A 187 27.09 -20.69 23.61
N GLY A 188 26.83 -19.56 24.29
CA GLY A 188 25.93 -18.53 23.77
C GLY A 188 26.36 -17.96 22.41
N SER A 189 27.67 -17.70 22.24
CA SER A 189 28.21 -17.18 20.98
C SER A 189 28.14 -18.20 19.85
N LEU A 190 28.48 -19.47 20.12
CA LEU A 190 28.38 -20.56 19.15
C LEU A 190 26.92 -20.85 18.79
N SER A 191 25.99 -20.74 19.74
CA SER A 191 24.55 -20.85 19.48
C SER A 191 24.06 -19.72 18.58
N ILE A 192 24.49 -18.47 18.82
CA ILE A 192 24.12 -17.33 17.96
C ILE A 192 24.74 -17.48 16.57
N VAL A 193 26.02 -17.84 16.46
CA VAL A 193 26.69 -18.11 15.18
C VAL A 193 25.99 -19.25 14.43
N GLY A 194 25.73 -20.37 15.10
CA GLY A 194 25.01 -21.51 14.54
C GLY A 194 23.60 -21.16 14.10
N LEU A 195 22.88 -20.33 14.87
CA LEU A 195 21.57 -19.82 14.52
C LEU A 195 21.64 -18.91 13.28
N THR A 196 22.61 -17.98 13.22
CA THR A 196 22.78 -17.09 12.05
C THR A 196 23.14 -17.86 10.77
N LEU A 197 24.01 -18.86 10.87
CA LEU A 197 24.39 -19.72 9.75
C LEU A 197 23.26 -20.69 9.37
N GLY A 198 22.51 -21.18 10.35
CA GLY A 198 21.32 -22.00 10.11
C GLY A 198 20.21 -21.22 9.42
N LEU A 199 19.97 -19.97 9.83
CA LEU A 199 19.02 -19.04 9.18
C LEU A 199 19.48 -18.66 7.76
N MET A 200 20.78 -18.45 7.56
CA MET A 200 21.37 -18.26 6.22
C MET A 200 21.10 -19.48 5.33
N TRP A 201 21.38 -20.69 5.83
CA TRP A 201 21.13 -21.93 5.09
C TRP A 201 19.65 -22.15 4.79
N LEU A 202 18.77 -21.89 5.77
CA LEU A 202 17.31 -21.88 5.60
C LEU A 202 16.87 -20.93 4.49
N SER A 203 17.39 -19.70 4.45
CA SER A 203 17.02 -18.73 3.41
C SER A 203 17.33 -19.21 1.99
N THR A 204 18.34 -20.07 1.83
CA THR A 204 18.78 -20.61 0.53
C THR A 204 18.23 -22.00 0.19
N SER A 205 17.64 -22.72 1.16
CA SER A 205 17.23 -24.12 1.01
C SER A 205 15.73 -24.23 0.77
N THR A 206 15.33 -24.35 -0.50
CA THR A 206 13.92 -24.54 -0.90
C THR A 206 13.28 -25.79 -0.28
N PRO A 207 13.93 -26.98 -0.19
CA PRO A 207 13.25 -28.18 0.32
C PRO A 207 12.97 -28.13 1.84
N LEU A 208 13.83 -27.47 2.60
CA LEU A 208 13.65 -27.31 4.05
C LEU A 208 12.61 -26.23 4.37
N ASN A 209 12.56 -25.16 3.56
CA ASN A 209 11.52 -24.14 3.67
C ASN A 209 10.14 -24.72 3.37
N ASP A 210 10.02 -25.55 2.34
CA ASP A 210 8.77 -26.24 2.01
C ASP A 210 8.39 -27.22 3.13
N TRP A 211 9.35 -27.96 3.69
CA TRP A 211 9.11 -28.87 4.82
C TRP A 211 8.67 -28.14 6.09
N LEU A 212 9.34 -27.05 6.47
CA LEU A 212 8.96 -26.21 7.62
C LEU A 212 7.62 -25.51 7.41
N ALA A 213 7.37 -25.00 6.19
CA ALA A 213 6.08 -24.43 5.81
C ALA A 213 4.97 -25.47 5.99
N ASN A 214 5.18 -26.70 5.53
CA ASN A 214 4.24 -27.81 5.67
C ASN A 214 4.00 -28.22 7.13
N ILE A 215 5.04 -28.27 7.97
CA ILE A 215 4.91 -28.55 9.40
C ILE A 215 4.15 -27.44 10.14
N SER A 216 4.28 -26.20 9.70
CA SER A 216 3.59 -25.06 10.31
C SER A 216 2.09 -24.98 9.95
N VAL A 217 1.63 -25.70 8.92
CA VAL A 217 0.24 -25.65 8.41
C VAL A 217 -0.80 -25.85 9.52
N PRO A 218 -0.73 -26.87 10.40
CA PRO A 218 -1.76 -27.08 11.42
C PRO A 218 -1.82 -25.97 12.47
N ALA A 219 -0.68 -25.35 12.79
CA ALA A 219 -0.61 -24.24 13.74
C ALA A 219 -1.13 -22.94 13.10
N ARG A 220 -0.74 -22.68 11.84
CA ARG A 220 -1.25 -21.56 11.03
C ARG A 220 -2.76 -21.67 10.85
N GLU A 221 -3.28 -22.86 10.61
CA GLU A 221 -4.71 -23.08 10.45
C GLU A 221 -5.49 -22.82 11.74
N ARG A 222 -4.97 -23.24 12.91
CA ARG A 222 -5.57 -22.88 14.21
C ARG A 222 -5.53 -21.38 14.50
N LEU A 223 -4.44 -20.71 14.14
CA LEU A 223 -4.32 -19.26 14.28
C LEU A 223 -5.29 -18.54 13.33
N ASN A 224 -5.43 -19.03 12.10
CA ASN A 224 -6.38 -18.53 11.11
C ASN A 224 -7.83 -18.66 11.58
N GLN A 225 -8.21 -19.85 12.07
CA GLN A 225 -9.55 -20.11 12.63
C GLN A 225 -9.86 -19.27 13.88
N ARG A 226 -8.84 -18.83 14.63
CA ARG A 226 -8.99 -17.90 15.75
C ARG A 226 -8.95 -16.43 15.34
N GLY A 227 -8.91 -16.12 14.04
CA GLY A 227 -8.88 -14.76 13.52
C GLY A 227 -7.55 -14.03 13.73
N PHE A 228 -6.45 -14.74 13.98
CA PHE A 228 -5.13 -14.13 14.16
C PHE A 228 -4.61 -13.48 12.86
N TYR A 229 -4.74 -14.17 11.72
CA TYR A 229 -4.36 -13.58 10.43
C TYR A 229 -5.36 -12.51 9.99
N ALA A 230 -6.66 -12.70 10.25
CA ALA A 230 -7.67 -11.67 10.02
C ALA A 230 -7.46 -10.41 10.88
N SER A 231 -6.91 -10.53 12.10
CA SER A 231 -6.59 -9.38 12.97
C SER A 231 -5.27 -8.70 12.62
N LEU A 232 -4.26 -9.46 12.18
CA LEU A 232 -3.04 -8.92 11.56
C LEU A 232 -3.34 -8.23 10.22
N GLU A 233 -4.22 -8.79 9.41
CA GLU A 233 -4.74 -8.18 8.19
C GLU A 233 -5.62 -6.99 8.50
N ALA A 234 -6.49 -6.99 9.52
CA ALA A 234 -7.22 -5.78 9.91
C ALA A 234 -6.29 -4.66 10.43
N TYR A 235 -5.17 -5.02 11.05
CA TYR A 235 -4.14 -4.09 11.53
C TYR A 235 -3.23 -3.58 10.38
N ALA A 236 -2.94 -4.41 9.38
CA ALA A 236 -2.15 -4.06 8.19
C ALA A 236 -2.98 -3.47 7.02
N ASN A 237 -4.27 -3.78 6.95
CA ASN A 237 -5.24 -3.38 5.91
C ASN A 237 -6.21 -2.29 6.40
N GLY A 238 -5.80 -1.44 7.33
CA GLY A 238 -6.52 -0.19 7.63
C GLY A 238 -6.64 0.75 6.44
N SER A 239 -5.96 0.44 5.33
CA SER A 239 -6.03 1.15 4.06
C SER A 239 -6.48 0.23 2.91
N GLY A 240 -7.41 0.68 2.08
CA GLY A 240 -7.89 -0.07 0.92
C GLY A 240 -6.78 -0.41 -0.07
N ARG A 241 -6.97 -1.46 -0.87
CA ARG A 241 -6.07 -1.86 -1.96
C ARG A 241 -6.75 -1.65 -3.31
N THR A 242 -5.98 -1.33 -4.35
CA THR A 242 -6.52 -1.25 -5.71
C THR A 242 -6.92 -2.63 -6.19
N GLY A 243 -8.12 -2.74 -6.74
CA GLY A 243 -8.66 -3.99 -7.24
C GLY A 243 -10.16 -3.86 -7.44
N PHE A 244 -10.80 -4.93 -7.92
CA PHE A 244 -12.25 -4.98 -7.98
C PHE A 244 -12.81 -5.31 -6.58
N THR A 245 -13.70 -4.47 -6.07
CA THR A 245 -14.44 -4.70 -4.81
C THR A 245 -15.85 -5.18 -5.13
N GLU A 246 -16.36 -6.15 -4.37
CA GLU A 246 -17.77 -6.55 -4.44
C GLU A 246 -18.65 -5.73 -3.48
N ASN A 247 -18.06 -4.78 -2.75
CA ASN A 247 -18.77 -3.94 -1.80
C ASN A 247 -18.38 -2.47 -1.97
N SER A 248 -19.21 -1.74 -2.69
CA SER A 248 -19.07 -0.30 -2.94
C SER A 248 -19.91 0.57 -1.98
N ARG A 249 -20.48 0.01 -0.91
CA ARG A 249 -21.48 0.71 -0.05
C ARG A 249 -20.91 1.88 0.74
N VAL A 250 -19.62 1.82 1.05
CA VAL A 250 -18.88 2.86 1.77
C VAL A 250 -17.59 3.11 1.00
N LEU A 251 -17.45 4.34 0.50
CA LEU A 251 -16.31 4.78 -0.30
C LEU A 251 -15.52 5.89 0.39
N GLY A 252 -14.29 6.09 -0.07
CA GLY A 252 -13.36 7.08 0.44
C GLY A 252 -12.21 6.47 1.23
N GLY A 253 -11.32 7.35 1.68
CA GLY A 253 -10.05 6.94 2.28
C GLY A 253 -8.99 6.61 1.24
N PRO A 254 -7.75 6.39 1.69
CA PRO A 254 -6.64 6.09 0.83
C PRO A 254 -6.68 4.64 0.33
N VAL A 255 -6.26 4.45 -0.92
CA VAL A 255 -6.03 3.12 -1.52
C VAL A 255 -4.60 2.98 -2.01
N TYR A 256 -4.06 1.77 -1.91
CA TYR A 256 -2.68 1.44 -2.27
C TYR A 256 -2.62 0.38 -3.36
N ASP A 257 -1.61 0.45 -4.22
CA ASP A 257 -1.49 -0.49 -5.32
C ASP A 257 -1.32 -1.93 -4.84
N ASP A 258 -2.05 -2.83 -5.49
CA ASP A 258 -1.86 -4.27 -5.43
C ASP A 258 -1.35 -4.73 -6.81
N PRO A 259 -0.08 -5.12 -6.92
CA PRO A 259 0.50 -5.54 -8.21
C PRO A 259 0.06 -6.96 -8.61
N THR A 260 -0.77 -7.65 -7.82
CA THR A 260 -1.22 -9.02 -8.09
C THR A 260 -1.99 -9.06 -9.42
N PRO A 261 -1.49 -9.81 -10.43
CA PRO A 261 -2.18 -9.90 -11.70
C PRO A 261 -3.57 -10.53 -11.54
N VAL A 262 -4.61 -9.84 -12.01
CA VAL A 262 -6.01 -10.34 -12.01
C VAL A 262 -6.25 -11.20 -13.25
N PHE A 263 -5.95 -10.66 -14.43
CA PHE A 263 -6.05 -11.32 -15.73
C PHE A 263 -5.09 -10.67 -16.73
N THR A 264 -4.76 -11.40 -17.79
CA THR A 264 -4.03 -10.91 -18.94
C THR A 264 -5.00 -10.79 -20.12
N ALA A 265 -5.03 -9.61 -20.75
CA ALA A 265 -5.76 -9.39 -21.98
C ALA A 265 -4.80 -9.24 -23.16
N THR A 266 -5.02 -10.02 -24.22
CA THR A 266 -4.33 -9.87 -25.50
C THR A 266 -5.33 -9.30 -26.51
N SER A 267 -5.09 -8.08 -26.97
CA SER A 267 -5.88 -7.37 -27.98
C SER A 267 -4.97 -6.46 -28.82
N ARG A 268 -5.43 -6.07 -30.01
CA ARG A 268 -4.79 -5.03 -30.82
C ARG A 268 -5.16 -3.62 -30.36
N GLU A 269 -6.23 -3.48 -29.59
CA GLU A 269 -6.77 -2.20 -29.10
C GLU A 269 -6.89 -2.20 -27.57
N ALA A 270 -6.82 -1.01 -26.97
CA ALA A 270 -7.07 -0.84 -25.55
C ALA A 270 -8.58 -0.82 -25.28
N HIS A 271 -9.01 -1.46 -24.18
CA HIS A 271 -10.41 -1.53 -23.78
C HIS A 271 -10.61 -1.16 -22.31
N TYR A 272 -11.78 -0.58 -22.01
CA TYR A 272 -12.32 -0.57 -20.65
C TYR A 272 -13.03 -1.88 -20.39
N TYR A 273 -12.64 -2.57 -19.32
CA TYR A 273 -13.24 -3.84 -18.93
C TYR A 273 -14.24 -3.64 -17.79
N ARG A 274 -15.53 -3.75 -18.12
CA ARG A 274 -16.64 -3.63 -17.17
C ARG A 274 -16.90 -4.96 -16.50
N VAL A 275 -17.06 -4.95 -15.18
CA VAL A 275 -17.48 -6.13 -14.40
C VAL A 275 -18.95 -6.05 -14.05
N GLU A 276 -19.36 -4.94 -13.42
CA GLU A 276 -20.74 -4.70 -13.00
C GLU A 276 -21.08 -3.21 -12.98
N VAL A 277 -22.36 -2.91 -12.79
CA VAL A 277 -22.89 -1.55 -12.70
C VAL A 277 -23.72 -1.42 -11.42
N ASP A 278 -23.27 -0.55 -10.52
CA ASP A 278 -24.07 -0.11 -9.39
C ASP A 278 -24.88 1.14 -9.75
N SER A 279 -26.19 1.10 -9.49
CA SER A 279 -27.10 2.17 -9.92
C SER A 279 -27.69 2.98 -8.77
N PHE A 280 -27.61 2.51 -7.52
CA PHE A 280 -28.21 3.22 -6.38
C PHE A 280 -27.15 3.87 -5.49
N TYR A 281 -27.19 5.21 -5.42
CA TYR A 281 -26.32 6.00 -4.54
C TYR A 281 -26.94 6.13 -3.14
N THR A 282 -26.17 5.89 -2.09
CA THR A 282 -26.63 5.92 -0.68
C THR A 282 -26.23 7.18 0.08
N GLY A 283 -25.38 8.03 -0.51
CA GLY A 283 -24.70 9.12 0.18
C GLY A 283 -23.34 8.72 0.75
N THR A 284 -23.10 7.43 1.02
CA THR A 284 -21.79 6.93 1.46
C THR A 284 -21.06 6.12 0.39
N GLY A 285 -21.78 5.69 -0.64
CA GLY A 285 -21.28 4.83 -1.72
C GLY A 285 -22.41 4.37 -2.62
N TRP A 286 -22.22 3.21 -3.23
CA TRP A 286 -23.09 2.63 -4.24
C TRP A 286 -23.54 1.21 -3.88
N ARG A 287 -24.68 0.82 -4.44
CA ARG A 287 -25.17 -0.56 -4.40
C ARG A 287 -25.90 -0.93 -5.70
N PRO A 288 -26.01 -2.24 -5.99
CA PRO A 288 -26.89 -2.75 -7.03
C PRO A 288 -28.35 -2.33 -6.82
N SER A 289 -29.12 -2.21 -7.91
CA SER A 289 -30.57 -2.03 -7.82
C SER A 289 -31.23 -3.29 -7.26
N ALA A 290 -32.16 -3.14 -6.32
CA ALA A 290 -32.89 -4.25 -5.68
C ALA A 290 -33.99 -4.87 -6.57
N PHE A 291 -34.27 -4.28 -7.74
CA PHE A 291 -35.33 -4.74 -8.64
C PHE A 291 -34.78 -5.72 -9.68
N GLN A 292 -35.32 -6.95 -9.66
CA GLN A 292 -35.03 -8.09 -10.54
C GLN A 292 -33.58 -8.62 -10.47
N THR A 293 -33.35 -9.50 -9.49
CA THR A 293 -32.13 -10.30 -9.28
C THR A 293 -32.07 -11.61 -10.10
N GLN A 294 -32.97 -11.81 -11.06
CA GLN A 294 -32.95 -13.04 -11.85
C GLN A 294 -31.85 -12.95 -12.90
N ALA A 295 -30.77 -13.67 -12.66
CA ALA A 295 -29.79 -13.96 -13.69
C ALA A 295 -30.46 -14.88 -14.72
N ALA A 296 -30.43 -14.48 -15.97
CA ALA A 296 -30.96 -15.29 -17.08
C ALA A 296 -29.78 -15.91 -17.84
N PRO A 297 -29.93 -17.13 -18.40
CA PRO A 297 -28.96 -17.66 -19.34
C PRO A 297 -28.66 -16.64 -20.43
N LEU A 298 -27.39 -16.50 -20.79
CA LEU A 298 -27.02 -15.70 -21.93
C LEU A 298 -27.58 -16.39 -23.19
N ASP A 299 -28.55 -15.75 -23.85
CA ASP A 299 -29.17 -16.30 -25.04
C ASP A 299 -28.20 -16.18 -26.24
N GLY A 300 -27.47 -17.26 -26.51
CA GLY A 300 -26.52 -17.39 -27.60
C GLY A 300 -25.13 -16.81 -27.30
N ALA A 301 -24.26 -16.92 -28.30
CA ALA A 301 -22.87 -16.49 -28.22
C ALA A 301 -22.68 -14.97 -28.38
N ILE A 302 -23.74 -14.15 -28.35
CA ILE A 302 -23.66 -12.72 -28.66
C ILE A 302 -24.29 -11.89 -27.54
N MET A 303 -23.50 -11.00 -26.94
CA MET A 303 -23.97 -9.96 -26.03
C MET A 303 -23.96 -8.61 -26.73
N ARG A 304 -25.12 -7.99 -26.86
CA ARG A 304 -25.27 -6.64 -27.40
C ARG A 304 -26.33 -5.86 -26.63
N ASP A 305 -26.22 -4.54 -26.68
CA ASP A 305 -27.27 -3.65 -26.21
C ASP A 305 -28.42 -3.64 -27.23
N PRO A 306 -29.59 -4.22 -26.92
CA PRO A 306 -30.70 -4.32 -27.86
C PRO A 306 -31.33 -2.95 -28.18
N SER A 307 -31.04 -1.93 -27.36
CA SER A 307 -31.54 -0.58 -27.54
C SER A 307 -30.57 0.32 -28.31
N ALA A 308 -29.37 -0.16 -28.61
CA ALA A 308 -28.36 0.61 -29.33
C ALA A 308 -28.82 0.94 -30.76
N ARG A 309 -28.90 2.23 -31.06
CA ARG A 309 -29.20 2.77 -32.41
C ARG A 309 -27.95 3.35 -33.06
N VAL A 310 -26.82 2.67 -32.90
CA VAL A 310 -25.51 3.10 -33.40
C VAL A 310 -24.84 1.97 -34.14
N ASP A 311 -24.00 2.35 -35.09
CA ASP A 311 -23.21 1.40 -35.84
C ASP A 311 -22.10 0.82 -34.96
N TYR A 312 -21.71 -0.40 -35.31
CA TYR A 312 -20.60 -1.10 -34.68
C TYR A 312 -19.43 -1.14 -35.66
N GLY A 313 -18.24 -0.93 -35.12
CA GLY A 313 -17.00 -1.03 -35.89
C GLY A 313 -16.67 -2.45 -36.31
N GLN A 314 -15.46 -2.59 -36.86
CA GLN A 314 -14.90 -3.88 -37.23
C GLN A 314 -14.68 -4.76 -35.98
N ALA A 315 -14.80 -6.07 -36.16
CA ALA A 315 -14.56 -7.03 -35.09
C ALA A 315 -13.06 -7.17 -34.80
N THR A 316 -12.70 -7.03 -33.53
CA THR A 316 -11.33 -7.24 -33.03
C THR A 316 -11.30 -8.38 -32.02
N SER A 317 -10.31 -9.25 -32.16
CA SER A 317 -10.13 -10.40 -31.27
C SER A 317 -9.50 -9.99 -29.94
N VAL A 318 -10.13 -10.39 -28.84
CA VAL A 318 -9.67 -10.21 -27.47
C VAL A 318 -9.62 -11.56 -26.77
N LYS A 319 -8.45 -11.90 -26.22
CA LYS A 319 -8.25 -13.09 -25.39
C LYS A 319 -7.97 -12.69 -23.95
N LEU A 320 -8.75 -13.24 -23.02
CA LEU A 320 -8.61 -13.06 -21.58
C LEU A 320 -8.15 -14.36 -20.94
N VAL A 321 -7.13 -14.28 -20.09
CA VAL A 321 -6.62 -15.41 -19.29
C VAL A 321 -6.54 -14.97 -17.83
N PHE A 322 -7.19 -15.70 -16.94
CA PHE A 322 -7.33 -15.32 -15.53
C PHE A 322 -6.30 -16.00 -14.64
N ASN A 323 -5.75 -15.26 -13.69
CA ASN A 323 -4.80 -15.82 -12.72
C ASN A 323 -5.57 -16.44 -11.54
N GLY A 324 -5.49 -17.76 -11.40
CA GLY A 324 -6.10 -18.52 -10.29
C GLY A 324 -7.61 -18.75 -10.38
N GLY A 325 -8.24 -18.46 -11.53
CA GLY A 325 -9.69 -18.50 -11.69
C GLY A 325 -10.40 -17.37 -10.93
N LYS A 326 -11.34 -16.65 -11.56
CA LYS A 326 -12.08 -15.53 -10.92
C LYS A 326 -13.57 -15.80 -10.81
N THR A 327 -14.21 -15.17 -9.82
CA THR A 327 -15.67 -15.18 -9.59
C THR A 327 -16.40 -14.05 -10.32
N PHE A 328 -15.66 -13.24 -11.07
CA PHE A 328 -16.18 -12.11 -11.82
C PHE A 328 -15.55 -12.10 -13.22
N LEU A 329 -16.30 -11.58 -14.18
CA LEU A 329 -15.90 -11.53 -15.58
C LEU A 329 -15.78 -10.07 -16.07
N PRO A 330 -14.55 -9.54 -16.26
CA PRO A 330 -14.32 -8.23 -16.85
C PRO A 330 -14.46 -8.27 -18.37
N LEU A 331 -15.41 -7.51 -18.93
CA LEU A 331 -15.76 -7.51 -20.35
C LEU A 331 -15.60 -6.13 -21.02
N PRO A 332 -15.06 -6.04 -22.24
CA PRO A 332 -15.07 -4.81 -23.03
C PRO A 332 -16.47 -4.24 -23.28
N TYR A 333 -16.56 -2.95 -23.54
CA TYR A 333 -17.78 -2.32 -24.05
C TYR A 333 -17.94 -2.55 -25.56
N GLY A 334 -19.15 -2.84 -26.01
CA GLY A 334 -19.48 -3.03 -27.42
C GLY A 334 -20.48 -4.16 -27.65
N GLN A 335 -20.58 -4.62 -28.89
CA GLN A 335 -21.14 -5.92 -29.21
C GLN A 335 -20.05 -6.97 -29.05
N LEU A 336 -20.33 -8.00 -28.28
CA LEU A 336 -19.40 -9.08 -27.95
C LEU A 336 -19.92 -10.37 -28.56
N THR A 337 -19.08 -11.05 -29.34
CA THR A 337 -19.34 -12.42 -29.79
C THR A 337 -18.34 -13.36 -29.12
N PHE A 338 -18.81 -14.23 -28.25
CA PHE A 338 -18.01 -15.23 -27.56
C PHE A 338 -17.63 -16.34 -28.54
N THR A 339 -16.33 -16.54 -28.75
CA THR A 339 -15.81 -17.55 -29.70
C THR A 339 -15.23 -18.78 -29.01
N GLY A 340 -15.08 -18.73 -27.68
CA GLY A 340 -14.62 -19.85 -26.86
C GLY A 340 -14.30 -19.38 -25.44
N GLY A 341 -14.27 -20.30 -24.49
CA GLY A 341 -13.96 -19.96 -23.10
C GLY A 341 -13.85 -21.19 -22.19
N LYS A 342 -13.51 -20.93 -20.94
CA LYS A 342 -13.64 -21.88 -19.83
C LYS A 342 -14.10 -21.09 -18.59
N PRO A 343 -15.34 -21.28 -18.11
CA PRO A 343 -16.36 -22.22 -18.60
C PRO A 343 -16.96 -21.82 -19.98
N ASP A 344 -17.82 -22.67 -20.57
CA ASP A 344 -18.34 -22.44 -21.92
C ASP A 344 -19.32 -21.25 -21.91
N PRO A 345 -19.00 -20.15 -22.61
CA PRO A 345 -19.83 -18.95 -22.59
C PRO A 345 -21.23 -19.12 -23.16
N THR A 346 -21.49 -20.19 -23.93
CA THR A 346 -22.77 -20.44 -24.59
C THR A 346 -23.76 -21.22 -23.74
N THR A 347 -23.28 -21.96 -22.74
CA THR A 347 -24.12 -22.80 -21.87
C THR A 347 -24.03 -22.41 -20.40
N ASP A 348 -22.87 -21.88 -19.98
CA ASP A 348 -22.52 -21.77 -18.56
C ASP A 348 -22.59 -20.34 -18.06
N PHE A 349 -22.99 -19.36 -18.87
CA PHE A 349 -23.00 -17.94 -18.46
C PHE A 349 -24.42 -17.46 -18.14
N LEU A 350 -24.54 -16.79 -17.00
CA LEU A 350 -25.77 -16.15 -16.54
C LEU A 350 -25.56 -14.63 -16.51
N LEU A 351 -26.45 -13.88 -17.14
CA LEU A 351 -26.44 -12.42 -17.17
C LEU A 351 -27.46 -11.87 -16.17
N ASN A 352 -26.98 -11.06 -15.24
CA ASN A 352 -27.85 -10.21 -14.43
C ASN A 352 -28.19 -8.94 -15.22
N SER A 353 -29.43 -8.79 -15.67
CA SER A 353 -29.84 -7.63 -16.49
C SER A 353 -29.81 -6.29 -15.73
N ALA A 354 -29.92 -6.31 -14.40
CA ALA A 354 -29.92 -5.10 -13.57
C ALA A 354 -28.51 -4.56 -13.32
N THR A 355 -27.54 -5.43 -13.02
CA THR A 355 -26.13 -5.04 -12.78
C THR A 355 -25.25 -5.21 -14.01
N GLN A 356 -25.77 -5.83 -15.06
CA GLN A 356 -25.04 -6.24 -16.26
C GLN A 356 -23.84 -7.15 -15.96
N ARG A 357 -23.83 -7.81 -14.79
CA ARG A 357 -22.78 -8.74 -14.36
C ARG A 357 -23.01 -10.10 -15.00
N ILE A 358 -21.92 -10.74 -15.42
CA ILE A 358 -21.93 -12.15 -15.84
C ILE A 358 -21.36 -13.01 -14.73
N THR A 359 -22.06 -14.09 -14.42
CA THR A 359 -21.63 -15.16 -13.51
C THR A 359 -21.61 -16.48 -14.25
N ALA A 360 -20.77 -17.41 -13.81
CA ALA A 360 -20.82 -18.78 -14.32
C ALA A 360 -21.91 -19.57 -13.58
N SER A 361 -22.48 -20.58 -14.25
CA SER A 361 -23.32 -21.62 -13.65
C SER A 361 -22.50 -22.47 -12.68
N ASP A 362 -23.16 -23.09 -11.69
CA ASP A 362 -22.58 -24.08 -10.77
C ASP A 362 -21.28 -23.63 -10.04
N ASP A 363 -21.19 -22.35 -9.67
CA ASP A 363 -20.06 -21.74 -8.94
C ASP A 363 -18.69 -21.92 -9.62
N GLN A 364 -18.68 -22.14 -10.94
CA GLN A 364 -17.45 -22.26 -11.72
C GLN A 364 -16.65 -20.94 -11.71
N ARG A 365 -15.33 -21.05 -11.90
CA ARG A 365 -14.43 -19.89 -11.99
C ARG A 365 -14.00 -19.65 -13.42
N PHE A 366 -14.02 -18.37 -13.83
CA PHE A 366 -13.53 -17.96 -15.13
C PHE A 366 -12.02 -18.15 -15.21
N GLU A 367 -11.57 -19.00 -16.14
CA GLU A 367 -10.15 -19.28 -16.39
C GLU A 367 -9.68 -18.63 -17.70
N ARG A 368 -10.53 -18.64 -18.73
CA ARG A 368 -10.19 -18.14 -20.06
C ARG A 368 -11.43 -17.71 -20.83
N LEU A 369 -11.28 -16.69 -21.67
CA LEU A 369 -12.33 -16.26 -22.58
C LEU A 369 -11.75 -15.68 -23.89
N ASP A 370 -12.30 -16.10 -25.02
CA ASP A 370 -11.99 -15.55 -26.34
C ASP A 370 -13.25 -14.85 -26.89
N ILE A 371 -13.11 -13.59 -27.30
CA ILE A 371 -14.23 -12.73 -27.70
C ILE A 371 -13.86 -11.95 -28.95
N GLN A 372 -14.79 -11.81 -29.89
CA GLN A 372 -14.77 -10.74 -30.88
C GLN A 372 -15.52 -9.53 -30.35
N VAL A 373 -14.84 -8.40 -30.28
CA VAL A 373 -15.38 -7.13 -29.81
C VAL A 373 -15.61 -6.21 -30.99
N GLN A 374 -16.83 -5.70 -31.13
CA GLN A 374 -17.16 -4.61 -32.04
C GLN A 374 -17.53 -3.38 -31.23
N GLN A 375 -16.70 -2.34 -31.29
CA GLN A 375 -16.93 -1.11 -30.53
C GLN A 375 -18.08 -0.30 -31.13
N LYS A 376 -18.84 0.41 -30.28
CA LYS A 376 -19.85 1.36 -30.74
C LYS A 376 -19.15 2.55 -31.42
N GLN A 377 -19.62 2.95 -32.60
CA GLN A 377 -19.13 4.13 -33.30
C GLN A 377 -20.12 5.28 -33.15
N PHE A 378 -19.60 6.47 -32.84
CA PHE A 378 -20.38 7.70 -32.67
C PHE A 378 -19.73 8.81 -33.50
N THR A 379 -20.55 9.60 -34.19
CA THR A 379 -20.10 10.86 -34.81
C THR A 379 -20.38 12.03 -33.87
N ASP A 380 -19.62 13.12 -34.02
CA ASP A 380 -19.83 14.34 -33.22
C ASP A 380 -21.26 14.85 -33.36
N THR A 381 -21.81 14.87 -34.57
CA THR A 381 -23.20 15.25 -34.83
C THR A 381 -24.22 14.36 -34.11
N GLN A 382 -23.97 13.04 -34.02
CA GLN A 382 -24.83 12.13 -33.27
C GLN A 382 -24.81 12.44 -31.77
N LEU A 383 -23.66 12.81 -31.22
CA LEU A 383 -23.52 13.19 -29.82
C LEU A 383 -24.18 14.54 -29.52
N GLU A 384 -23.96 15.54 -30.36
CA GLU A 384 -24.54 16.88 -30.21
C GLU A 384 -26.07 16.89 -30.30
N THR A 385 -26.64 16.06 -31.18
CA THR A 385 -28.10 15.95 -31.38
C THR A 385 -28.77 14.91 -30.48
N ALA A 386 -28.00 14.20 -29.65
CA ALA A 386 -28.52 13.18 -28.75
C ALA A 386 -29.51 13.80 -27.76
N THR A 387 -30.75 13.33 -27.80
CA THR A 387 -31.79 13.74 -26.85
C THR A 387 -31.94 12.70 -25.74
N SER A 388 -32.12 13.17 -24.51
CA SER A 388 -32.42 12.32 -23.37
C SER A 388 -33.89 11.91 -23.45
N SER A 389 -34.21 10.76 -24.05
CA SER A 389 -35.54 10.18 -23.83
C SER A 389 -35.58 9.59 -22.43
N THR A 390 -36.17 10.31 -21.49
CA THR A 390 -36.49 9.81 -20.15
C THR A 390 -37.42 8.59 -20.18
N GLN A 391 -38.08 8.32 -21.32
CA GLN A 391 -38.86 7.10 -21.54
C GLN A 391 -37.98 5.87 -21.77
N LEU A 392 -36.72 6.03 -22.19
CA LEU A 392 -35.77 4.92 -22.43
C LEU A 392 -34.88 4.62 -21.23
N ILE A 393 -34.73 5.58 -20.30
CA ILE A 393 -33.86 5.43 -19.13
C ILE A 393 -34.71 5.00 -17.94
N SER A 394 -34.44 3.80 -17.41
CA SER A 394 -35.10 3.32 -16.20
C SER A 394 -34.98 4.36 -15.08
N SER A 395 -36.11 4.67 -14.41
CA SER A 395 -36.16 5.61 -13.27
C SER A 395 -35.09 5.31 -12.21
N ASN A 396 -34.62 4.06 -12.13
CA ASN A 396 -33.55 3.63 -11.23
C ASN A 396 -32.23 4.38 -11.45
N TYR A 397 -31.88 4.73 -12.69
CA TYR A 397 -30.65 5.46 -13.01
C TYR A 397 -30.73 6.96 -12.73
N LEU A 398 -31.90 7.48 -12.38
CA LEU A 398 -32.11 8.91 -12.08
C LEU A 398 -32.26 9.18 -10.57
N ARG A 399 -32.34 8.15 -9.74
CA ARG A 399 -32.57 8.31 -8.29
C ARG A 399 -31.34 8.86 -7.58
N LEU A 400 -31.61 9.78 -6.66
CA LEU A 400 -30.69 10.31 -5.66
C LEU A 400 -31.41 10.30 -4.30
N PRO A 401 -30.70 10.07 -3.18
CA PRO A 401 -31.31 10.10 -1.87
C PRO A 401 -31.81 11.52 -1.54
N SER A 402 -32.88 11.61 -0.75
CA SER A 402 -33.41 12.89 -0.26
C SER A 402 -32.43 13.61 0.67
N SER A 403 -31.50 12.87 1.28
CA SER A 403 -30.43 13.40 2.12
C SER A 403 -29.28 14.04 1.35
N LEU A 404 -29.25 13.97 0.02
CA LEU A 404 -28.18 14.58 -0.77
C LEU A 404 -28.13 16.10 -0.51
N PRO A 405 -26.98 16.67 -0.09
CA PRO A 405 -26.88 18.08 0.25
C PRO A 405 -27.25 19.03 -0.91
N GLN A 406 -27.99 20.10 -0.59
CA GLN A 406 -28.51 21.05 -1.57
C GLN A 406 -27.40 21.76 -2.37
N ARG A 407 -26.20 21.92 -1.78
CA ARG A 407 -25.06 22.54 -2.47
C ARG A 407 -24.55 21.72 -3.66
N VAL A 408 -24.70 20.39 -3.65
CA VAL A 408 -24.38 19.53 -4.80
C VAL A 408 -25.33 19.82 -5.97
N ARG A 409 -26.63 19.93 -5.70
CA ARG A 409 -27.65 20.27 -6.72
C ARG A 409 -27.44 21.67 -7.29
N THR A 410 -27.14 22.61 -6.41
CA THR A 410 -26.85 24.00 -6.79
C THR A 410 -25.61 24.08 -7.68
N LEU A 411 -24.56 23.33 -7.34
CA LEU A 411 -23.36 23.22 -8.16
C LEU A 411 -23.68 22.66 -9.55
N ALA A 412 -24.42 21.53 -9.63
CA ALA A 412 -24.80 20.92 -10.89
C ALA A 412 -25.55 21.89 -11.81
N LYS A 413 -26.55 22.61 -11.29
CA LYS A 413 -27.30 23.63 -12.06
C LYS A 413 -26.42 24.79 -12.51
N ARG A 414 -25.50 25.23 -11.65
CA ARG A 414 -24.58 26.33 -11.98
C ARG A 414 -23.62 25.97 -13.10
N ILE A 415 -22.94 24.82 -13.00
CA ILE A 415 -21.92 24.42 -14.00
C ILE A 415 -22.51 24.00 -15.34
N THR A 416 -23.82 23.73 -15.39
CA THR A 416 -24.53 23.34 -16.61
C THR A 416 -25.49 24.41 -17.15
N ALA A 417 -25.45 25.63 -16.60
CA ALA A 417 -26.43 26.68 -16.91
C ALA A 417 -26.43 27.09 -18.40
N ASP A 418 -25.26 27.15 -19.02
CA ASP A 418 -25.10 27.58 -20.42
C ASP A 418 -25.23 26.41 -21.43
N ALA A 419 -25.30 25.17 -20.94
CA ALA A 419 -25.36 23.97 -21.76
C ALA A 419 -26.82 23.63 -22.15
N LYS A 420 -27.08 23.52 -23.45
CA LYS A 420 -28.41 23.32 -24.03
C LYS A 420 -28.74 21.84 -24.22
N THR A 421 -27.75 21.04 -24.62
CA THR A 421 -27.94 19.61 -24.91
C THR A 421 -27.48 18.72 -23.74
N PRO A 422 -28.01 17.49 -23.59
CA PRO A 422 -27.50 16.54 -22.59
C PRO A 422 -25.99 16.28 -22.74
N TYR A 423 -25.51 16.22 -23.98
CA TYR A 423 -24.09 16.06 -24.27
C TYR A 423 -23.27 17.25 -23.75
N GLU A 424 -23.65 18.49 -24.09
CA GLU A 424 -22.99 19.69 -23.58
C GLU A 424 -22.98 19.76 -22.05
N LYS A 425 -24.07 19.32 -21.40
CA LYS A 425 -24.17 19.28 -19.94
C LYS A 425 -23.19 18.28 -19.32
N VAL A 426 -23.06 17.10 -19.91
CA VAL A 426 -22.07 16.09 -19.51
C VAL A 426 -20.66 16.63 -19.70
N ILE A 427 -20.37 17.25 -20.85
CA ILE A 427 -19.06 17.87 -21.11
C ILE A 427 -18.76 18.97 -20.09
N ALA A 428 -19.72 19.84 -19.76
CA ALA A 428 -19.52 20.89 -18.76
C ALA A 428 -19.16 20.34 -17.37
N ILE A 429 -19.82 19.26 -16.93
CA ILE A 429 -19.48 18.58 -15.66
C ILE A 429 -18.10 17.94 -15.74
N GLN A 430 -17.78 17.25 -16.84
CA GLN A 430 -16.46 16.65 -17.05
C GLN A 430 -15.36 17.72 -16.99
N THR A 431 -15.55 18.83 -17.70
CA THR A 431 -14.61 19.94 -17.73
C THR A 431 -14.41 20.54 -16.34
N TYR A 432 -15.47 20.72 -15.56
CA TYR A 432 -15.38 21.19 -14.17
C TYR A 432 -14.52 20.26 -13.30
N LEU A 433 -14.80 18.95 -13.32
CA LEU A 433 -14.04 17.97 -12.53
C LEU A 433 -12.58 17.81 -12.99
N ARG A 434 -12.30 18.02 -14.27
CA ARG A 434 -10.97 17.86 -14.87
C ARG A 434 -10.10 19.12 -14.76
N SER A 435 -10.71 20.31 -14.77
CA SER A 435 -9.98 21.57 -15.02
C SER A 435 -9.98 22.54 -13.84
N ASP A 436 -10.87 22.38 -12.86
CA ASP A 436 -10.80 23.21 -11.65
C ASP A 436 -9.55 22.83 -10.84
N PRO A 437 -8.64 23.79 -10.55
CA PRO A 437 -7.36 23.52 -9.91
C PRO A 437 -7.48 22.99 -8.47
N ARG A 438 -8.67 23.03 -7.87
CA ARG A 438 -8.89 22.40 -6.56
C ARG A 438 -8.75 20.89 -6.61
N PHE A 439 -9.04 20.27 -7.75
CA PHE A 439 -9.09 18.81 -7.85
C PHE A 439 -7.70 18.22 -8.08
N THR A 440 -7.32 17.27 -7.24
CA THR A 440 -6.07 16.51 -7.39
C THR A 440 -6.38 15.02 -7.46
N TYR A 441 -5.81 14.34 -8.45
CA TYR A 441 -5.87 12.88 -8.53
C TYR A 441 -4.79 12.26 -7.64
N SER A 442 -5.17 11.67 -6.50
CA SER A 442 -4.28 10.91 -5.62
C SER A 442 -5.03 9.76 -4.97
N LYS A 443 -4.44 8.57 -5.04
CA LYS A 443 -4.94 7.35 -4.38
C LYS A 443 -4.64 7.34 -2.89
N THR A 444 -3.50 7.90 -2.49
CA THR A 444 -2.95 7.81 -1.14
C THR A 444 -3.28 9.01 -0.25
N ASP A 445 -3.64 10.14 -0.85
CA ASP A 445 -3.98 11.37 -0.12
C ASP A 445 -5.50 11.61 -0.07
N ALA A 446 -6.29 10.72 -0.66
CA ALA A 446 -7.74 10.73 -0.56
C ALA A 446 -8.16 10.54 0.91
N GLN A 447 -8.98 11.46 1.42
CA GLN A 447 -9.40 11.41 2.81
C GLN A 447 -10.61 10.51 3.02
N GLN A 448 -10.70 9.92 4.21
CA GLN A 448 -11.91 9.22 4.64
C GLN A 448 -13.04 10.22 4.82
N THR A 449 -14.23 9.90 4.28
CA THR A 449 -15.41 10.73 4.53
C THR A 449 -15.87 10.57 5.97
N PRO A 450 -16.10 11.66 6.72
CA PRO A 450 -16.63 11.57 8.09
C PRO A 450 -17.99 10.87 8.13
N ALA A 451 -18.28 10.11 9.18
CA ALA A 451 -19.45 9.22 9.28
C ALA A 451 -20.82 9.87 9.06
N ASN A 452 -20.92 11.20 9.19
CA ASN A 452 -22.17 11.97 9.04
C ASN A 452 -22.15 12.93 7.84
N ARG A 453 -21.30 12.66 6.85
CA ARG A 453 -21.16 13.48 5.64
C ARG A 453 -21.44 12.65 4.40
N ASP A 454 -22.01 13.29 3.39
CA ASP A 454 -22.16 12.69 2.07
C ASP A 454 -20.80 12.63 1.36
N TYR A 455 -20.51 11.49 0.74
CA TYR A 455 -19.24 11.17 0.10
C TYR A 455 -18.91 12.10 -1.07
N VAL A 456 -19.89 12.36 -1.94
CA VAL A 456 -19.70 13.23 -3.11
C VAL A 456 -19.62 14.69 -2.68
N ASP A 457 -20.46 15.09 -1.74
CA ASP A 457 -20.43 16.40 -1.11
C ASP A 457 -19.07 16.71 -0.47
N TYR A 458 -18.54 15.78 0.34
CA TYR A 458 -17.24 15.96 1.00
C TYR A 458 -16.12 16.10 -0.01
N PHE A 459 -16.09 15.25 -1.05
CA PHE A 459 -15.09 15.34 -2.12
C PHE A 459 -15.17 16.66 -2.90
N LEU A 460 -16.36 17.11 -3.29
CA LEU A 460 -16.53 18.30 -4.13
C LEU A 460 -16.15 19.61 -3.42
N PHE A 461 -16.29 19.68 -2.10
CA PHE A 461 -16.22 20.95 -1.36
C PHE A 461 -15.18 21.00 -0.23
N ASP A 462 -14.89 19.88 0.44
CA ASP A 462 -14.06 19.87 1.65
C ASP A 462 -12.70 19.17 1.41
N SER A 463 -12.68 18.11 0.62
CA SER A 463 -11.48 17.32 0.30
C SER A 463 -11.42 16.96 -1.19
N PRO A 464 -11.07 17.93 -2.07
CA PRO A 464 -11.01 17.73 -3.53
C PRO A 464 -9.76 16.96 -3.97
N ILE A 465 -9.34 15.97 -3.18
CA ILE A 465 -8.27 15.03 -3.50
C ILE A 465 -8.90 13.63 -3.50
N GLY A 466 -8.78 12.92 -4.62
CA GLY A 466 -9.43 11.62 -4.78
C GLY A 466 -8.89 10.83 -5.95
N TYR A 467 -9.46 9.65 -6.17
CA TYR A 467 -9.12 8.76 -7.28
C TYR A 467 -10.38 8.36 -8.06
N CYS A 468 -10.32 7.33 -8.91
CA CYS A 468 -11.41 6.96 -9.83
C CYS A 468 -12.81 6.93 -9.18
N ASP A 469 -12.94 6.44 -7.95
CA ASP A 469 -14.24 6.34 -7.26
C ASP A 469 -14.84 7.71 -6.94
N ASN A 470 -14.01 8.66 -6.49
CA ASN A 470 -14.45 10.01 -6.16
C ASN A 470 -14.93 10.75 -7.41
N PHE A 471 -14.09 10.74 -8.46
CA PHE A 471 -14.38 11.45 -9.70
C PHE A 471 -15.59 10.85 -10.44
N SER A 472 -15.66 9.52 -10.56
CA SER A 472 -16.80 8.86 -11.21
C SER A 472 -18.10 9.04 -10.41
N SER A 473 -18.06 8.92 -9.08
CA SER A 473 -19.23 9.16 -8.23
C SER A 473 -19.72 10.60 -8.33
N ALA A 474 -18.81 11.57 -8.26
CA ALA A 474 -19.14 12.99 -8.38
C ALA A 474 -19.75 13.30 -9.73
N MET A 475 -19.17 12.78 -10.82
CA MET A 475 -19.71 12.92 -12.17
C MET A 475 -21.16 12.42 -12.26
N VAL A 476 -21.42 11.19 -11.81
CA VAL A 476 -22.75 10.58 -11.89
C VAL A 476 -23.76 11.34 -11.03
N VAL A 477 -23.40 11.70 -9.80
CA VAL A 477 -24.30 12.43 -8.89
C VAL A 477 -24.61 13.84 -9.40
N LEU A 478 -23.61 14.55 -9.95
CA LEU A 478 -23.83 15.85 -10.59
C LEU A 478 -24.76 15.71 -11.80
N CYS A 479 -24.53 14.72 -12.69
CA CYS A 479 -25.40 14.46 -13.83
C CYS A 479 -26.86 14.19 -13.42
N ARG A 480 -27.07 13.35 -12.39
CA ARG A 480 -28.42 13.08 -11.85
C ARG A 480 -29.05 14.28 -11.14
N SER A 481 -28.27 15.31 -10.81
CA SER A 481 -28.70 16.51 -10.10
C SER A 481 -29.07 17.68 -11.01
N ILE A 482 -28.91 17.56 -12.33
CA ILE A 482 -29.21 18.64 -13.30
C ILE A 482 -30.73 18.85 -13.48
N ASN A 483 -31.55 17.88 -13.06
CA ASN A 483 -33.01 17.96 -13.20
C ASN A 483 -33.66 19.06 -12.33
#